data_AF-A0A417CVX4-F1
#
_entry.id   AF-A0A417CVX4-F1
#
_cell.length_a   1.000
_cell.length_b   1.000
_cell.length_c   1.000
_cell.angle_alpha   90.00
_cell.angle_beta   90.00
_cell.angle_gamma   90.00
#
_symmetry.space_group_name_H-M   'P 1'
#
loop_
_entity.id
_entity.type
_entity.pdbx_description
1 polymer ?
#
loop_
_entity_poly.entity_id
_entity_poly.type
_entity_poly.pdbx_seq_one_letter_code
_entity_poly.pdbx_strand_id
1 'polypeptide(L)'
;MIAAIVMMLVLGGLLGLGLGIADSKLKVEVDERVEHVTGMLPGYNCGGCGYPGCSGFAEGMVSGETNQFLCKPTKPDQKAKIIQYLKETPGPDGSTIDIKG
;
A
#
# COMPACT_ATOMS: atom_id res chain seq x y z
N MET A 1 -13.86 0.62 -45.57
CA MET A 1 -13.65 1.74 -44.62
C MET A 1 -14.61 1.66 -43.43
N ILE A 2 -15.93 1.68 -43.64
CA ILE A 2 -16.92 1.64 -42.55
C ILE A 2 -16.78 0.40 -41.64
N ALA A 3 -16.57 -0.79 -42.21
CA ALA A 3 -16.39 -2.01 -41.43
C ALA A 3 -15.18 -1.95 -40.47
N ALA A 4 -14.06 -1.33 -40.88
CA ALA A 4 -12.88 -1.18 -40.03
C ALA A 4 -13.15 -0.21 -38.86
N ILE A 5 -13.89 0.87 -39.11
CA ILE A 5 -14.30 1.84 -38.08
C ILE A 5 -15.21 1.14 -37.05
N VAL A 6 -16.21 0.39 -37.50
CA VAL A 6 -17.13 -0.35 -36.62
C VAL A 6 -16.37 -1.37 -35.78
N MET A 7 -15.45 -2.13 -36.38
CA MET A 7 -14.64 -3.12 -35.66
C MET A 7 -13.77 -2.49 -34.57
N MET A 8 -13.10 -1.37 -34.85
CA MET A 8 -12.30 -0.66 -33.85
C MET A 8 -13.17 -0.06 -32.73
N LEU A 9 -14.35 0.45 -33.06
CA LEU A 9 -15.25 1.03 -32.07
C LEU A 9 -15.81 -0.04 -31.13
N VAL A 10 -16.20 -1.20 -31.66
CA VAL A 10 -16.67 -2.33 -30.85
C VAL A 10 -15.54 -2.88 -29.98
N LEU A 11 -14.36 -3.12 -30.55
CA LEU A 11 -13.23 -3.65 -29.78
C LEU A 11 -12.77 -2.67 -28.69
N GLY A 12 -12.63 -1.38 -29.03
CA GLY A 12 -12.27 -0.34 -28.09
C GLY A 12 -13.31 -0.16 -26.99
N GLY A 13 -14.60 -0.22 -27.34
CA GLY A 13 -15.70 -0.18 -26.38
C GLY A 13 -15.68 -1.36 -25.41
N LEU A 14 -15.49 -2.59 -25.91
CA LEU A 14 -15.41 -3.79 -25.08
C LEU A 14 -14.21 -3.76 -24.13
N LEU A 15 -13.04 -3.40 -24.62
CA LEU A 15 -11.83 -3.32 -23.80
C LEU A 15 -11.92 -2.17 -22.79
N GLY A 16 -12.42 -1.01 -23.20
CA GLY A 16 -12.60 0.15 -22.32
C GLY A 16 -13.61 -0.13 -21.19
N LEU A 17 -14.74 -0.75 -21.51
CA LEU A 17 -15.72 -1.19 -20.51
C LEU A 17 -15.12 -2.23 -19.56
N GLY A 18 -14.38 -3.20 -20.11
CA GLY A 18 -13.69 -4.21 -19.30
C GLY A 18 -12.71 -3.60 -18.29
N LEU A 19 -11.88 -2.66 -18.75
CA LEU A 19 -10.93 -1.95 -17.88
C LEU A 19 -11.63 -1.07 -16.84
N GLY A 20 -12.70 -0.36 -17.22
CA GLY A 20 -13.47 0.47 -16.29
C GLY A 20 -14.16 -0.33 -15.19
N ILE A 21 -14.71 -1.51 -15.52
CA ILE A 21 -15.28 -2.43 -14.53
C ILE A 21 -14.19 -2.98 -13.62
N ALA A 22 -13.04 -3.38 -14.19
CA ALA A 22 -11.91 -3.87 -13.42
C ALA A 22 -11.39 -2.81 -12.43
N ASP A 23 -11.26 -1.55 -12.84
CA ASP A 23 -10.86 -0.44 -11.97
C ASP A 23 -11.79 -0.30 -10.76
N SER A 24 -13.11 -0.32 -10.99
CA SER A 24 -14.08 -0.22 -9.90
C SER A 24 -14.12 -1.45 -9.00
N LYS A 25 -13.86 -2.65 -9.55
CA LYS A 25 -13.90 -3.92 -8.82
C LYS A 25 -12.61 -4.25 -8.08
N LEU A 26 -11.46 -3.78 -8.57
CA LEU A 26 -10.14 -3.99 -7.97
C LEU A 26 -9.64 -2.76 -7.20
N LYS A 27 -10.50 -1.77 -6.96
CA LYS A 27 -10.16 -0.61 -6.14
C LYS A 27 -9.90 -1.08 -4.71
N VAL A 28 -8.63 -1.22 -4.36
CA VAL A 28 -8.17 -1.47 -3.00
C VAL A 28 -8.39 -0.20 -2.19
N GLU A 29 -9.02 -0.30 -1.01
CA GLU A 29 -9.07 0.81 -0.07
C GLU A 29 -7.65 1.14 0.38
N VAL A 30 -7.20 2.35 0.05
CA VAL A 30 -5.86 2.80 0.39
C VAL A 30 -5.89 3.27 1.84
N ASP A 31 -5.23 2.53 2.74
CA ASP A 31 -4.96 3.01 4.09
C ASP A 31 -3.82 4.05 4.03
N GLU A 32 -4.15 5.32 4.29
CA GLU A 32 -3.18 6.44 4.29
C GLU A 32 -2.01 6.22 5.26
N ARG A 33 -2.18 5.37 6.29
CA ARG A 33 -1.09 5.00 7.20
C ARG A 33 0.05 4.30 6.48
N VAL A 34 -0.21 3.55 5.40
CA VAL A 34 0.83 2.88 4.61
C VAL A 34 1.74 3.92 3.97
N GLU A 35 1.19 4.91 3.28
CA GLU A 35 1.98 5.96 2.64
C GLU A 35 2.73 6.80 3.68
N HIS A 36 2.05 7.17 4.77
CA HIS A 36 2.64 7.99 5.81
C HIS A 36 3.80 7.29 6.52
N VAL A 37 3.66 6.00 6.85
CA VAL A 37 4.74 5.21 7.46
C VAL A 37 5.86 4.95 6.44
N THR A 38 5.52 4.73 5.17
CA THR A 38 6.52 4.61 4.10
C THR A 38 7.40 5.85 4.00
N GLY A 39 6.81 7.05 4.13
CA GLY A 39 7.55 8.31 4.14
C GLY A 39 8.43 8.53 5.38
N MET A 40 8.10 7.89 6.50
CA MET A 40 8.94 7.91 7.71
C MET A 40 10.09 6.89 7.64
N LEU A 41 9.99 5.87 6.79
CA LEU A 41 11.03 4.86 6.62
C LEU A 41 12.22 5.41 5.81
N PRO A 42 13.41 4.79 5.91
CA PRO A 42 14.61 5.27 5.23
C PRO A 42 14.56 5.25 3.69
N GLY A 43 13.60 4.57 3.07
CA GLY A 43 13.44 4.50 1.61
C GLY A 43 14.51 3.66 0.87
N TYR A 44 15.37 2.93 1.59
CA TYR A 44 16.46 2.17 0.98
C TYR A 44 15.99 0.97 0.15
N ASN A 45 14.77 0.46 0.39
CA ASN A 45 14.21 -0.70 -0.30
C ASN A 45 15.18 -1.92 -0.33
N CYS A 46 15.96 -2.11 0.73
CA CYS A 46 17.04 -3.09 0.79
C CYS A 46 16.58 -4.53 1.08
N GLY A 47 15.30 -4.75 1.38
CA GLY A 47 14.74 -6.08 1.67
C GLY A 47 15.20 -6.74 2.97
N GLY A 48 16.05 -6.10 3.78
CA GLY A 48 16.61 -6.70 5.00
C GLY A 48 15.60 -7.01 6.12
N CYS A 49 14.36 -6.53 5.99
CA CYS A 49 13.23 -6.84 6.88
C CYS A 49 12.34 -7.99 6.37
N GLY A 50 12.61 -8.55 5.18
CA GLY A 50 11.82 -9.63 4.59
C GLY A 50 10.69 -9.20 3.66
N TYR A 51 10.51 -7.89 3.45
CA TYR A 51 9.44 -7.32 2.62
C TYR A 51 9.96 -6.74 1.29
N PRO A 52 9.15 -6.71 0.21
CA PRO A 52 9.50 -6.12 -1.07
C PRO A 52 9.49 -4.58 -0.99
N GLY A 53 10.48 -4.02 -0.28
CA GLY A 53 10.66 -2.57 -0.13
C GLY A 53 10.09 -1.98 1.16
N CYS A 54 10.29 -0.67 1.32
CA CYS A 54 9.80 0.09 2.48
C CYS A 54 8.28 0.20 2.48
N SER A 55 7.66 0.36 1.31
CA SER A 55 6.19 0.35 1.18
C SER A 55 5.59 -0.99 1.56
N GLY A 56 6.19 -2.10 1.09
CA GLY A 56 5.75 -3.45 1.47
C GLY A 56 5.88 -3.72 2.97
N PHE A 57 6.93 -3.20 3.62
CA PHE A 57 7.05 -3.30 5.08
C PHE A 57 6.01 -2.45 5.81
N ALA A 58 5.73 -1.23 5.33
CA ALA A 58 4.68 -0.39 5.89
C ALA A 58 3.30 -1.04 5.75
N GLU A 59 3.01 -1.64 4.61
CA GLU A 59 1.78 -2.39 4.34
C GLU A 59 1.67 -3.61 5.25
N GLY A 60 2.74 -4.40 5.40
CA GLY A 60 2.77 -5.54 6.32
C GLY A 60 2.58 -5.17 7.78
N MET A 61 3.03 -3.97 8.21
CA MET A 61 2.72 -3.45 9.55
C MET A 61 1.25 -3.03 9.66
N VAL A 62 0.71 -2.35 8.64
CA VAL A 62 -0.66 -1.82 8.65
C VAL A 62 -1.72 -2.93 8.52
N SER A 63 -1.42 -3.99 7.77
CA SER A 63 -2.30 -5.15 7.61
C SER A 63 -2.25 -6.13 8.80
N GLY A 64 -1.33 -5.91 9.75
CA GLY A 64 -1.11 -6.80 10.89
C GLY A 64 -0.34 -8.08 10.55
N GLU A 65 0.30 -8.17 9.38
CA GLU A 65 1.14 -9.30 8.99
C GLU A 65 2.39 -9.41 9.87
N THR A 66 2.91 -8.28 10.34
CA THR A 66 3.99 -8.24 11.35
C THR A 66 3.62 -7.39 12.56
N ASN A 67 3.93 -7.93 13.74
CA ASN A 67 3.80 -7.23 15.02
C ASN A 67 5.16 -6.78 15.57
N GLN A 68 6.23 -6.87 14.78
CA GLN A 68 7.58 -6.48 15.19
C GLN A 68 8.19 -5.49 14.20
N PHE A 69 8.91 -4.52 14.73
CA PHE A 69 9.64 -3.56 13.92
C PHE A 69 10.98 -4.14 13.43
N LEU A 70 11.01 -4.63 12.19
CA LEU A 70 12.13 -5.38 11.62
C LEU A 70 13.12 -4.53 10.79
N CYS A 71 12.83 -3.25 10.58
CA CYS A 71 13.66 -2.38 9.74
C CYS A 71 14.92 -1.89 10.49
N LYS A 72 16.00 -2.66 10.43
CA LYS A 72 17.31 -2.36 11.05
C LYS A 72 17.92 -0.99 10.70
N PRO A 73 17.86 -0.47 9.46
CA PRO A 73 18.49 0.81 9.13
C PRO A 73 17.72 2.04 9.65
N THR A 74 16.55 1.86 10.28
CA THR A 74 15.77 2.98 10.82
C THR A 74 16.42 3.52 12.09
N LYS A 75 16.60 4.84 12.17
CA LYS A 75 17.11 5.50 13.38
C LYS A 75 16.18 5.21 14.58
N PRO A 76 16.71 5.00 15.79
CA PRO A 76 15.89 4.71 16.98
C PRO A 76 14.78 5.74 17.22
N ASP A 77 15.08 7.03 17.01
CA ASP A 77 14.11 8.12 17.19
C ASP A 77 12.94 8.03 16.20
N GLN A 78 13.22 7.65 14.95
CA GLN A 78 12.18 7.49 13.91
C GLN A 78 11.37 6.23 14.13
N LYS A 79 12.01 5.15 14.58
CA LYS A 79 11.34 3.90 14.97
C LYS A 79 10.29 4.16 16.05
N ALA A 80 10.64 4.90 17.10
CA ALA A 80 9.70 5.25 18.18
C ALA A 80 8.50 6.06 17.65
N LYS A 81 8.75 7.03 16.75
CA LYS A 81 7.68 7.83 16.11
C LYS A 81 6.74 7.00 15.26
N ILE A 82 7.26 6.05 14.48
CA ILE A 82 6.44 5.15 13.65
C ILE A 82 5.55 4.27 14.53
N ILE A 83 6.11 3.69 15.60
CA ILE A 83 5.35 2.85 16.55
C ILE A 83 4.25 3.68 17.23
N GLN A 84 4.54 4.91 17.63
CA GLN A 84 3.56 5.81 18.25
C GLN A 84 2.46 6.20 17.26
N TYR A 85 2.82 6.55 16.03
CA TYR A 85 1.87 6.91 14.97
C TYR A 85 0.86 5.78 14.71
N LEU A 86 1.33 4.53 14.61
CA LEU A 86 0.48 3.36 14.37
C LEU A 86 -0.46 3.03 15.56
N LYS A 87 -0.08 3.43 16.77
CA LYS A 87 -0.92 3.29 17.98
C LYS A 87 -2.00 4.36 18.09
N GLU A 88 -1.67 5.60 17.73
CA GLU A 88 -2.55 6.75 17.89
C GLU A 88 -3.49 6.95 16.70
N THR A 89 -3.11 6.46 15.51
CA THR A 89 -3.87 6.66 14.27
C THR A 89 -4.70 5.42 13.92
N PRO A 90 -6.02 5.44 14.16
CA PRO A 90 -6.91 4.37 13.74
C PRO A 90 -7.01 4.32 12.21
N GLY A 91 -7.12 3.12 11.65
CA GLY A 91 -7.32 2.91 10.22
C GLY A 91 -8.77 3.15 9.77
N PRO A 92 -9.07 2.90 8.49
CA PRO A 92 -10.44 2.92 7.96
C PRO A 92 -11.42 2.04 8.77
N ASP A 93 -10.92 0.93 9.34
CA ASP A 93 -11.66 -0.01 10.17
C ASP A 93 -11.73 0.37 11.68
N GLY A 94 -11.17 1.52 12.06
CA GLY A 94 -11.09 1.97 13.47
C GLY A 94 -10.06 1.23 14.32
N SER A 95 -9.26 0.33 13.74
CA SER A 95 -8.26 -0.48 14.44
C SER A 95 -6.92 0.24 14.60
N THR A 96 -6.37 0.18 15.81
CA THR A 96 -5.01 0.63 16.15
C THR A 96 -4.04 -0.54 16.14
N ILE A 97 -2.78 -0.31 15.80
CA ILE A 97 -1.80 -1.37 15.60
C ILE A 97 -0.66 -1.22 16.61
N ASP A 98 -0.41 -2.28 17.38
CA ASP A 98 0.70 -2.33 18.33
C ASP A 98 1.88 -3.10 17.73
N ILE A 99 2.87 -2.35 17.25
CA ILE A 99 4.14 -2.91 16.78
C ILE A 99 5.13 -2.93 17.96
N LYS A 100 5.66 -4.12 18.25
CA LYS A 100 6.74 -4.31 19.23
C LYS A 100 8.05 -3.80 18.65
N GLY A 101 8.68 -2.86 19.35
CA GLY A 101 10.00 -2.30 19.04
C GLY A 101 11.11 -3.16 19.63
#